data_AF-A0A2T9KCP6-F1
#
_entry.id   AF-A0A2T9KCP6-F1
#
_cell.length_a   1.000
_cell.length_b   1.000
_cell.length_c   1.000
_cell.angle_alpha   90.00
_cell.angle_beta   90.00
_cell.angle_gamma   90.00
#
_symmetry.space_group_name_H-M   'P 1'
#
loop_
_entity.id
_entity.type
_entity.pdbx_description
1 polymer ?
#
loop_
_entity_poly.entity_id
_entity_poly.type
_entity_poly.pdbx_seq_one_letter_code
_entity_poly.pdbx_strand_id
1 'polypeptide(L)'
;MFSAEDAIDRTLSETAKLITTMCEARIAHRLPAIAGQRAIGGAAEALAALERARRSVLDTHEGLAFLRDEYGFETVGAGALHKPEAVEPTGALEAAA
;
A
#
# COMPACT_ATOMS: atom_id res chain seq x y z
N MET A 1 -8.22 10.88 -5.09
CA MET A 1 -8.26 9.42 -5.08
C MET A 1 -6.84 8.90 -4.95
N PHE A 2 -5.91 9.48 -5.70
CA PHE A 2 -4.46 9.28 -5.49
C PHE A 2 -4.01 9.48 -4.02
N SER A 3 -4.52 10.51 -3.33
CA SER A 3 -4.17 10.72 -1.92
C SER A 3 -4.62 9.60 -0.96
N ALA A 4 -5.72 8.90 -1.25
CA ALA A 4 -6.18 7.80 -0.41
C ALA A 4 -5.37 6.53 -0.69
N GLU A 5 -5.10 6.24 -1.96
CA GLU A 5 -4.21 5.15 -2.39
C GLU A 5 -2.80 5.32 -1.82
N ASP A 6 -2.20 6.51 -1.94
CA ASP A 6 -0.87 6.84 -1.39
C ASP A 6 -0.82 6.70 0.15
N ALA A 7 -1.86 7.14 0.85
CA ALA A 7 -1.93 6.97 2.30
C ALA A 7 -1.95 5.47 2.71
N ILE A 8 -2.69 4.64 1.98
CA ILE A 8 -2.72 3.19 2.23
C ILE A 8 -1.37 2.55 1.90
N ASP A 9 -0.73 2.94 0.80
CA ASP A 9 0.59 2.40 0.39
C ASP A 9 1.69 2.73 1.39
N ARG A 10 1.70 3.96 1.92
CA ARG A 10 2.61 4.33 3.02
C ARG A 10 2.36 3.49 4.27
N THR A 11 1.09 3.30 4.62
CA THR A 11 0.73 2.51 5.81
C THR A 11 1.08 1.03 5.65
N LEU A 12 0.89 0.46 4.46
CA LEU A 12 1.35 -0.89 4.11
C LEU A 12 2.86 -1.02 4.32
N SER A 13 3.64 -0.07 3.80
CA SER A 13 5.10 -0.05 3.92
C SER A 13 5.54 -0.03 5.39
N GLU A 14 5.00 0.90 6.19
CA GLU A 14 5.36 1.01 7.60
C GLU A 14 4.93 -0.20 8.44
N THR A 15 3.77 -0.80 8.12
CA THR A 15 3.32 -2.04 8.79
C THR A 15 4.23 -3.22 8.47
N ALA A 16 4.67 -3.35 7.21
CA ALA A 16 5.62 -4.38 6.82
C ALA A 16 6.99 -4.18 7.49
N LYS A 17 7.49 -2.95 7.56
CA LYS A 17 8.73 -2.61 8.30
C LYS A 17 8.63 -3.00 9.76
N LEU A 18 7.51 -2.70 10.42
CA LEU A 18 7.28 -3.08 11.82
C LEU A 18 7.38 -4.60 12.03
N ILE A 19 6.77 -5.41 11.14
CA ILE A 19 6.88 -6.87 11.18
C ILE A 19 8.33 -7.32 11.05
N THR A 20 9.06 -6.77 10.08
CA THR A 20 10.48 -7.06 9.87
C THR A 20 11.31 -6.74 11.11
N THR A 21 11.16 -5.55 11.69
CA THR A 21 11.90 -5.15 12.89
C THR A 21 11.62 -6.08 14.08
N MET A 22 10.37 -6.53 14.28
CA MET A 22 10.05 -7.50 15.33
C MET A 22 10.74 -8.86 15.09
N CYS A 23 10.75 -9.34 13.86
CA CYS A 23 11.43 -10.58 13.48
C CYS A 23 12.94 -10.49 13.66
N GLU A 24 13.55 -9.37 13.24
CA GLU A 24 14.98 -9.11 13.41
C GLU A 24 15.37 -9.05 14.88
N ALA A 25 14.61 -8.33 15.71
CA ALA A 25 14.84 -8.27 17.15
C ALA A 25 14.79 -9.67 17.80
N ARG A 26 13.82 -10.50 17.39
CA ARG A 26 13.72 -11.89 17.87
C ARG A 26 14.97 -12.70 17.55
N ILE A 27 15.50 -12.56 16.32
CA ILE A 27 16.71 -13.26 15.87
C ILE A 27 17.94 -12.74 16.61
N ALA A 28 18.12 -11.41 16.68
CA ALA A 28 19.27 -10.76 17.31
C ALA A 28 19.42 -11.14 18.78
N HIS A 29 18.31 -11.28 19.50
CA HIS A 29 18.29 -11.65 20.91
C HIS A 29 18.16 -13.16 21.16
N ARG A 30 18.22 -14.00 20.11
CA ARG A 30 18.08 -15.48 20.19
C ARG A 30 16.82 -15.91 20.95
N LEU A 31 15.74 -15.16 20.79
CA LEU A 31 14.47 -15.45 21.44
C LEU A 31 13.78 -16.63 20.75
N PRO A 32 13.05 -17.48 21.50
CA PRO A 32 12.30 -18.58 20.92
C PRO A 32 11.24 -18.05 19.94
N ALA A 33 10.85 -18.87 18.95
CA ALA A 33 9.91 -18.47 17.91
C ALA A 33 8.55 -17.97 18.45
N ILE A 34 8.12 -18.49 19.60
CA ILE A 34 6.86 -18.08 20.25
C ILE A 34 6.93 -16.65 20.83
N ALA A 35 8.13 -16.13 21.11
CA ALA A 35 8.30 -14.79 21.65
C ALA A 35 7.84 -13.75 20.61
N GLY A 36 6.87 -12.92 21.00
CA GLY A 36 6.31 -11.89 20.13
C GLY A 36 5.31 -12.40 19.08
N GLN A 37 5.01 -13.70 19.04
CA GLN A 37 4.13 -14.29 18.00
C GLN A 37 2.77 -13.60 17.90
N ARG A 38 2.13 -13.26 19.02
CA ARG A 38 0.85 -12.55 19.02
C ARG A 38 0.96 -11.15 18.42
N ALA A 39 2.05 -10.43 18.67
CA ALA A 39 2.28 -9.10 18.14
C ALA A 39 2.56 -9.15 16.62
N ILE A 40 3.40 -10.09 16.18
CA ILE A 40 3.67 -10.34 14.75
C ILE A 40 2.37 -10.74 14.03
N GLY A 41 1.58 -11.64 14.63
CA GLY A 41 0.29 -12.06 14.08
C GLY A 41 -0.69 -10.89 13.90
N GLY A 42 -0.85 -10.05 14.93
CA GLY A 42 -1.72 -8.87 14.84
C GLY A 42 -1.26 -7.87 13.77
N ALA A 43 0.05 -7.65 13.64
CA ALA A 43 0.59 -6.79 12.58
C ALA A 43 0.37 -7.39 11.18
N ALA A 44 0.51 -8.72 11.03
CA ALA A 44 0.24 -9.41 9.77
C ALA A 44 -1.24 -9.35 9.38
N GLU A 45 -2.16 -9.50 10.34
CA GLU A 45 -3.60 -9.33 10.14
C GLU A 45 -3.93 -7.90 9.69
N ALA A 46 -3.32 -6.89 10.32
CA ALA A 46 -3.46 -5.50 9.93
C ALA A 46 -2.95 -5.25 8.50
N LEU A 47 -1.80 -5.81 8.13
CA LEU A 47 -1.25 -5.71 6.77
C LEU A 47 -2.22 -6.30 5.72
N ALA A 48 -2.80 -7.47 6.02
CA ALA A 48 -3.79 -8.09 5.15
C ALA A 48 -5.09 -7.27 5.04
N ALA A 49 -5.50 -6.58 6.12
CA ALA A 49 -6.65 -5.70 6.09
C ALA A 49 -6.39 -4.44 5.23
N LEU A 50 -5.19 -3.86 5.31
CA LEU A 50 -4.77 -2.74 4.48
C LEU A 50 -4.74 -3.10 2.99
N GLU A 51 -4.28 -4.31 2.63
CA GLU A 51 -4.30 -4.80 1.25
C GLU A 51 -5.74 -4.86 0.70
N ARG A 52 -6.68 -5.40 1.50
CA ARG A 52 -8.10 -5.44 1.11
C ARG A 52 -8.70 -4.05 0.96
N ALA A 53 -8.36 -3.14 1.87
CA ALA A 53 -8.80 -1.75 1.79
C ALA A 53 -8.28 -1.09 0.50
N ARG A 54 -7.01 -1.31 0.14
CA ARG A 54 -6.42 -0.82 -1.11
C ARG A 54 -7.19 -1.31 -2.33
N ARG A 55 -7.47 -2.62 -2.41
CA ARG A 55 -8.25 -3.20 -3.52
C ARG A 55 -9.62 -2.53 -3.63
N SER A 56 -10.34 -2.38 -2.52
CA SER A 56 -11.65 -1.72 -2.52
C SER A 56 -11.60 -0.27 -3.03
N VAL A 57 -10.52 0.47 -2.72
CA VAL A 57 -10.33 1.83 -3.25
C VAL A 57 -10.08 1.81 -4.75
N LEU A 58 -9.23 0.90 -5.25
CA LEU A 58 -8.97 0.76 -6.68
C LEU A 58 -10.24 0.39 -7.46
N ASP A 59 -11.03 -0.56 -6.97
CA ASP A 59 -12.30 -0.95 -7.60
C ASP A 59 -13.27 0.24 -7.66
N THR A 60 -13.30 1.05 -6.60
CA THR A 60 -14.10 2.30 -6.58
C THR A 60 -13.58 3.28 -7.63
N HIS A 61 -12.26 3.39 -7.80
CA HIS A 61 -11.65 4.31 -8.76
C HIS A 61 -12.00 3.92 -10.19
N GLU A 62 -11.89 2.63 -10.50
CA GLU A 62 -12.29 2.08 -11.81
C GLU A 62 -13.78 2.28 -12.08
N GLY A 63 -14.64 2.02 -11.09
CA GLY A 63 -16.08 2.27 -11.21
C GLY A 63 -16.42 3.74 -11.48
N LEU A 64 -15.75 4.68 -10.80
CA LEU A 64 -15.93 6.11 -11.05
C LEU A 64 -15.41 6.54 -12.42
N ALA A 65 -14.33 5.91 -12.91
CA ALA A 65 -13.81 6.14 -14.25
C ALA A 65 -14.82 5.67 -15.32
N PHE A 66 -15.38 4.49 -15.16
CA PHE A 66 -16.45 3.98 -16.01
C PHE A 66 -17.66 4.93 -16.04
N LEU A 67 -18.14 5.38 -14.88
CA LEU A 67 -19.28 6.31 -14.80
C LEU A 67 -19.00 7.66 -15.47
N ARG A 68 -17.77 8.19 -15.38
CA ARG A 68 -17.38 9.40 -16.12
C ARG A 68 -17.49 9.16 -17.62
N ASP A 69 -16.96 8.05 -18.12
CA ASP A 69 -16.87 7.79 -19.55
C ASP A 69 -18.25 7.50 -20.16
N GLU A 70 -19.12 6.80 -19.41
CA GLU A 70 -20.48 6.45 -19.84
C GLU A 70 -21.46 7.64 -19.79
N TYR A 71 -21.35 8.50 -18.77
CA TYR A 71 -22.34 9.57 -18.53
C TYR A 71 -21.79 11.00 -18.70
N GLY A 72 -20.52 11.16 -19.06
CA GLY A 72 -19.91 12.46 -19.35
C GLY A 72 -19.62 13.35 -18.13
N PHE A 73 -19.45 12.78 -16.93
CA PHE A 73 -19.16 13.56 -15.72
C PHE A 73 -17.69 14.01 -15.65
N GLU A 74 -17.36 15.21 -16.12
CA GLU A 74 -15.97 15.71 -16.23
C GLU A 74 -15.12 15.66 -14.94
N THR A 75 -15.72 15.61 -13.74
CA THR A 75 -15.01 15.88 -12.47
C THR A 75 -15.06 14.79 -11.40
N VAL A 76 -15.75 13.66 -11.61
CA VAL A 76 -16.00 12.71 -10.49
C VAL A 76 -14.97 11.57 -10.39
N GLY A 77 -14.16 11.31 -11.41
CA GLY A 77 -13.18 10.20 -11.41
C GLY A 77 -11.73 10.59 -11.10
N ALA A 78 -11.33 11.83 -11.33
CA ALA A 78 -9.94 12.25 -11.26
C ALA A 78 -9.63 12.83 -9.88
N GLY A 79 -9.57 11.96 -8.87
CA GLY A 79 -9.26 12.46 -7.55
C GLY A 79 -7.82 13.02 -7.50
N ALA A 80 -7.74 14.36 -7.45
CA ALA A 80 -6.61 15.26 -7.73
C ALA A 80 -6.43 15.60 -9.23
N LEU A 81 -6.90 16.79 -9.63
CA LEU A 81 -6.90 17.40 -10.97
C LEU A 81 -5.50 17.71 -11.56
N HIS A 82 -4.42 17.22 -10.95
CA HIS A 82 -3.08 17.42 -11.48
C HIS A 82 -2.25 16.17 -11.26
N LYS A 83 -2.43 15.20 -12.17
CA LYS A 83 -1.44 14.15 -12.38
C LYS A 83 -0.22 14.87 -13.00
N PRO A 84 0.96 14.91 -12.36
CA PRO A 84 2.16 15.37 -13.05
C PRO A 84 2.31 14.54 -14.33
N GLU A 85 2.58 15.22 -15.45
CA GLU A 85 2.96 14.54 -16.69
C GLU A 85 4.06 13.54 -16.35
N ALA A 86 3.82 12.28 -16.75
CA ALA A 86 4.68 11.11 -16.55
C ALA A 86 5.95 11.38 -15.72
N VAL A 87 5.90 11.11 -14.41
CA VAL A 87 7.14 10.95 -13.66
C VAL A 87 7.78 9.68 -14.20
N GLU A 88 8.83 9.85 -15.01
CA GLU A 88 9.76 8.78 -15.39
C GLU A 88 10.06 7.94 -14.15
N PRO A 89 9.90 6.61 -14.19
CA PRO A 89 10.18 5.77 -13.04
C PRO A 89 11.63 6.00 -12.60
N THR A 90 11.80 6.74 -11.50
CA THR A 90 13.13 7.02 -10.94
C THR A 90 13.56 5.77 -10.21
N GLY A 91 14.25 4.89 -10.94
CA GLY A 91 14.77 3.64 -10.41
C GLY A 91 14.70 2.52 -11.44
N ALA A 92 15.45 2.63 -12.52
CA ALA A 92 15.94 1.42 -13.16
C ALA A 92 16.83 0.73 -12.13
N LEU A 93 16.43 -0.46 -11.67
CA LEU A 93 17.34 -1.38 -11.01
C LEU A 93 18.49 -1.65 -11.98
N GLU A 94 19.63 -1.00 -11.75
CA GLU A 94 20.88 -1.40 -12.39
C GLU A 94 21.14 -2.84 -11.98
N ALA A 95 20.98 -3.76 -12.94
CA ALA A 95 21.46 -5.11 -12.80
C ALA A 95 22.98 -5.02 -12.65
N ALA A 96 23.47 -5.32 -11.45
CA ALA A 96 24.89 -5.40 -11.16
C ALA A 96 25.56 -6.38 -12.14
N ALA A 97 26.58 -5.89 -12.85
CA ALA A 97 27.53 -6.69 -13.62
C ALA A 97 28.64 -7.23 -12.72
#